data_AF-A0A4R8H949-F1
#
_entry.id   AF-A0A4R8H949-F1
#
_cell.length_a   1.000
_cell.length_b   1.000
_cell.length_c   1.000
_cell.angle_alpha   90.00
_cell.angle_beta   90.00
_cell.angle_gamma   90.00
#
_symmetry.space_group_name_H-M   'P 1'
#
loop_
_entity.id
_entity.type
_entity.pdbx_description
1 polymer ?
#
loop_
_entity_poly.entity_id
_entity_poly.type
_entity_poly.pdbx_seq_one_letter_code
_entity_poly.pdbx_strand_id
1 'polypeptide(L)'
;MLNGTIPQINQGNQQQNNQPQIRQGKTGNDTDYKLCTDQLMTEKYVSSTYNTSIFEFTNSEARQVLNHIQKEEQEHGEGIFNYMQSRGMYNTQ
;
A
#
# COMPACT_ATOMS: atom_id res chain seq x y z
N MET A 1 -9.67 16.45 -5.78
CA MET A 1 -8.45 16.83 -6.54
C MET A 1 -7.40 17.20 -5.50
N LEU A 2 -6.49 16.29 -5.17
CA LEU A 2 -5.49 16.51 -4.12
C LEU A 2 -4.39 17.45 -4.64
N ASN A 3 -4.31 18.63 -4.04
CA ASN A 3 -3.25 19.61 -4.25
C ASN A 3 -1.93 19.09 -3.66
N GLY A 4 -0.91 18.87 -4.49
CA GLY A 4 0.45 18.58 -4.05
C GLY A 4 1.26 19.85 -3.88
N THR A 5 1.83 20.08 -2.69
CA THR A 5 2.82 21.13 -2.45
C THR A 5 4.24 20.55 -2.52
N ILE A 6 5.11 21.27 -3.23
CA ILE A 6 6.52 20.93 -3.42
C ILE A 6 7.32 21.43 -2.21
N PRO A 7 8.18 20.62 -1.55
CA PRO A 7 8.98 21.11 -0.44
C PRO A 7 10.14 21.99 -0.93
N GLN A 8 10.27 23.19 -0.34
CA GLN A 8 11.43 24.07 -0.52
C GLN A 8 12.66 23.47 0.18
N ILE A 9 13.72 23.23 -0.60
CA ILE A 9 15.05 22.91 -0.08
C ILE A 9 15.71 24.23 0.36
N ASN A 10 15.98 24.36 1.65
CA ASN A 10 16.79 25.45 2.20
C ASN A 10 18.18 24.87 2.52
N GLN A 11 19.20 25.31 1.77
CA GLN A 11 20.60 24.99 2.02
C GLN A 11 21.13 25.87 3.16
N GLY A 12 21.46 25.26 4.29
CA GLY A 12 22.19 25.87 5.39
C GLY A 12 23.33 24.96 5.84
N ASN A 13 24.56 25.38 5.57
CA ASN A 13 25.80 24.80 6.07
C ASN A 13 25.91 24.99 7.60
N GLN A 14 26.28 23.94 8.36
CA GLN A 14 27.31 24.00 9.41
C GLN A 14 27.66 22.63 10.03
N GLN A 15 28.94 22.27 9.87
CA GLN A 15 29.89 21.58 10.77
C GLN A 15 29.48 20.40 11.68
N GLN A 16 30.13 19.25 11.38
CA GLN A 16 31.02 18.47 12.26
C GLN A 16 30.42 17.70 13.45
N ASN A 17 30.19 16.39 13.27
CA ASN A 17 30.88 15.39 14.09
C ASN A 17 30.91 14.02 13.38
N ASN A 18 32.07 13.37 13.46
CA ASN A 18 32.43 12.18 12.70
C ASN A 18 32.20 10.93 13.56
N GLN A 19 31.13 10.19 13.30
CA GLN A 19 30.99 8.78 13.67
C GLN A 19 30.43 8.03 12.47
N PRO A 20 31.15 7.03 11.91
CA PRO A 20 30.58 6.15 10.91
C PRO A 20 29.61 5.19 11.61
N GLN A 21 28.40 5.66 11.87
CA GLN A 21 27.30 4.76 12.16
C GLN A 21 27.02 4.00 10.86
N ILE A 22 27.38 2.72 10.86
CA ILE A 22 27.05 1.76 9.82
C ILE A 22 25.54 1.87 9.60
N ARG A 23 25.14 2.61 8.56
CA ARG A 23 23.77 2.65 8.06
C ARG A 23 23.54 1.31 7.38
N GLN A 24 23.24 0.32 8.19
CA GLN A 24 22.81 -0.99 7.75
C GLN A 24 21.51 -0.80 6.95
N GLY A 25 21.63 -1.00 5.64
CA GLY A 25 20.58 -1.17 4.64
C GLY A 25 19.22 -0.51 4.88
N LYS A 26 19.07 0.77 4.52
CA LYS A 26 17.74 1.41 4.38
C LYS A 26 17.16 1.35 2.95
N THR A 27 17.87 0.75 2.00
CA THR A 27 17.42 0.71 0.60
C THR A 27 16.36 -0.37 0.33
N GLY A 28 16.30 -1.43 1.15
CA GLY A 28 15.29 -2.49 1.04
C GLY A 28 13.90 -2.08 1.54
N ASN A 29 13.83 -1.38 2.68
CA ASN A 29 12.56 -1.01 3.30
C ASN A 29 11.76 0.02 2.47
N ASP A 30 12.42 0.97 1.81
CA ASP A 30 11.72 1.99 1.00
C ASP A 30 11.17 1.41 -0.31
N THR A 31 11.84 0.41 -0.88
CA THR A 31 11.39 -0.30 -2.09
C THR A 31 10.20 -1.19 -1.78
N ASP A 32 10.31 -2.00 -0.71
CA ASP A 32 9.21 -2.83 -0.21
C ASP A 32 8.00 -1.98 0.18
N TYR A 33 8.21 -0.84 0.85
CA TYR A 33 7.13 0.08 1.20
C TYR A 33 6.35 0.56 -0.03
N LYS A 34 7.05 1.01 -1.08
CA LYS A 34 6.41 1.49 -2.31
C LYS A 34 5.65 0.35 -3.01
N LEU A 35 6.27 -0.83 -3.12
CA LEU A 35 5.66 -1.99 -3.75
C LEU A 35 4.40 -2.42 -3.01
N CYS A 36 4.46 -2.62 -1.69
CA CYS A 36 3.29 -3.02 -0.91
C CYS A 36 2.20 -1.94 -0.91
N THR A 37 2.56 -0.66 -0.93
CA THR A 37 1.58 0.43 -1.06
C THR A 37 0.85 0.37 -2.40
N ASP A 38 1.60 0.18 -3.50
CA ASP A 38 1.03 0.07 -4.85
C ASP A 38 0.13 -1.17 -4.99
N GLN A 39 0.59 -2.32 -4.50
CA GLN A 39 -0.20 -3.54 -4.47
C GLN A 39 -1.48 -3.34 -3.64
N LEU A 40 -1.38 -2.83 -2.41
CA LEU A 40 -2.55 -2.61 -1.55
C LEU A 40 -3.56 -1.62 -2.15
N MET A 41 -3.09 -0.59 -2.86
CA MET A 41 -3.97 0.32 -3.59
C MET A 41 -4.66 -0.38 -4.77
N THR A 42 -3.92 -1.22 -5.50
CA THR A 42 -4.46 -2.02 -6.61
C THR A 42 -5.54 -2.98 -6.10
N GLU A 43 -5.28 -3.72 -5.02
CA GLU A 43 -6.25 -4.64 -4.43
C GLU A 43 -7.55 -3.93 -4.01
N LYS A 44 -7.43 -2.76 -3.39
CA LYS A 44 -8.58 -1.93 -3.01
C LYS A 44 -9.36 -1.46 -4.24
N TYR A 45 -8.66 -1.05 -5.29
CA TYR A 45 -9.28 -0.58 -6.53
C TYR A 45 -10.06 -1.71 -7.23
N VAL A 46 -9.44 -2.87 -7.40
CA VAL A 46 -10.05 -4.05 -8.01
C VAL A 46 -11.24 -4.54 -7.18
N SER A 47 -11.08 -4.64 -5.85
CA SER A 47 -12.18 -4.99 -4.93
C SER A 47 -13.37 -4.03 -5.03
N SER A 48 -13.14 -2.73 -5.20
CA SER A 48 -14.26 -1.78 -5.36
C SER A 48 -15.10 -2.08 -6.62
N THR A 49 -14.44 -2.55 -7.69
CA THR A 49 -15.11 -2.92 -8.96
C THR A 49 -15.92 -4.20 -8.80
N TYR A 50 -15.38 -5.19 -8.08
CA TYR A 50 -16.09 -6.44 -7.80
C TYR A 50 -17.32 -6.23 -6.93
N ASN A 51 -17.25 -5.37 -5.90
CA ASN A 51 -18.43 -5.01 -5.11
C ASN A 51 -19.59 -4.55 -6.00
N THR A 52 -19.39 -3.54 -6.84
CA THR A 52 -20.43 -3.05 -7.77
C THR A 52 -20.90 -4.16 -8.72
N SER A 53 -19.96 -4.91 -9.30
CA SER A 53 -20.29 -5.98 -10.24
C SER A 53 -21.17 -7.05 -9.59
N ILE A 54 -20.85 -7.49 -8.36
CA ILE A 54 -21.65 -8.47 -7.62
C ILE A 54 -23.10 -8.00 -7.42
N PHE A 55 -23.30 -6.73 -7.10
CA PHE A 55 -24.63 -6.15 -6.91
C PHE A 55 -25.43 -6.09 -8.22
N GLU A 56 -24.78 -5.75 -9.33
CA GLU A 56 -25.45 -5.50 -10.61
C GLU A 56 -25.62 -6.76 -11.48
N PHE A 57 -24.85 -7.82 -11.25
CA PHE A 57 -24.93 -9.05 -12.02
C PHE A 57 -26.27 -9.77 -11.81
N THR A 58 -26.92 -10.19 -12.90
CA THR A 58 -28.21 -10.91 -12.86
C THR A 58 -28.04 -12.44 -12.86
N ASN A 59 -26.92 -12.95 -13.37
CA ASN A 59 -26.61 -14.38 -13.37
C ASN A 59 -26.08 -14.82 -11.99
N SER A 60 -26.79 -15.75 -11.35
CA SER A 60 -26.46 -16.21 -9.99
C SER A 60 -25.13 -16.97 -9.88
N GLU A 61 -24.76 -17.77 -10.88
CA GLU A 61 -23.48 -18.52 -10.84
C GLU A 61 -22.29 -17.58 -11.03
N ALA A 62 -22.39 -16.64 -11.98
CA ALA A 62 -21.39 -15.60 -12.15
C ALA A 62 -21.24 -14.76 -10.86
N ARG A 63 -22.35 -14.43 -10.20
CA ARG A 63 -22.33 -13.72 -8.92
C ARG A 63 -21.60 -14.52 -7.83
N GLN A 64 -21.80 -15.83 -7.74
CA GLN A 64 -21.11 -16.68 -6.77
C GLN A 64 -19.60 -16.71 -7.02
N VAL A 65 -19.17 -16.84 -8.28
CA VAL A 65 -17.75 -16.78 -8.65
C VAL A 65 -17.15 -15.43 -8.28
N LEU A 66 -17.83 -14.32 -8.59
CA LEU A 66 -17.34 -12.98 -8.24
C LEU A 66 -17.27 -12.77 -6.72
N ASN A 67 -18.22 -13.33 -5.94
CA ASN A 67 -18.14 -13.28 -4.48
C ASN A 67 -16.92 -14.05 -3.95
N HIS A 68 -16.59 -15.20 -4.55
CA HIS A 68 -15.40 -15.95 -4.18
C HIS A 68 -14.14 -15.12 -4.45
N ILE A 69 -14.02 -14.55 -5.65
CA ILE A 69 -12.89 -13.69 -6.02
C ILE A 69 -12.80 -12.49 -5.09
N GLN A 70 -13.91 -11.80 -4.82
CA GLN A 70 -13.93 -10.67 -3.89
C GLN A 70 -13.42 -11.05 -2.49
N LYS A 71 -13.73 -12.25 -2.02
CA LYS A 71 -13.21 -12.75 -0.75
C LYS A 71 -11.70 -12.97 -0.83
N GLU A 72 -11.21 -13.57 -1.91
CA GLU A 72 -9.77 -13.76 -2.15
C GLU A 72 -9.03 -12.41 -2.18
N GLU A 73 -9.55 -11.39 -2.87
CA GLU A 73 -8.91 -10.06 -2.90
C GLU A 73 -8.88 -9.36 -1.52
N GLN A 74 -9.88 -9.62 -0.67
CA GLN A 74 -9.87 -9.13 0.71
C GLN A 74 -8.78 -9.81 1.54
N GLU A 75 -8.62 -11.12 1.39
CA GLU A 75 -7.56 -11.90 2.05
C GLU A 75 -6.16 -11.48 1.53
N HIS A 76 -6.00 -11.20 0.23
CA HIS A 76 -4.77 -10.61 -0.32
C HIS A 76 -4.46 -9.25 0.30
N GLY A 77 -5.46 -8.36 0.34
CA GLY A 77 -5.33 -7.04 0.95
C GLY A 77 -4.98 -7.10 2.44
N GLU A 78 -5.58 -8.02 3.19
CA GLU A 78 -5.24 -8.29 4.60
C GLU A 78 -3.79 -8.76 4.75
N GLY A 79 -3.34 -9.69 3.90
CA GLY A 79 -1.97 -10.18 3.92
C GLY A 79 -0.93 -9.07 3.71
N ILE A 80 -1.15 -8.21 2.70
CA ILE A 80 -0.26 -7.07 2.43
C ILE A 80 -0.29 -6.07 3.60
N PHE A 81 -1.48 -5.78 4.11
CA PHE A 81 -1.65 -4.88 5.25
C PHE A 81 -0.91 -5.39 6.50
N ASN A 82 -1.07 -6.67 6.85
CA ASN A 82 -0.41 -7.28 8.01
C ASN A 82 1.11 -7.29 7.85
N TYR A 83 1.61 -7.57 6.64
CA TYR A 83 3.03 -7.46 6.32
C TYR A 83 3.55 -6.03 6.56
N MET A 84 2.87 -5.02 6.00
CA MET A 84 3.28 -3.63 6.17
C MET A 84 3.20 -3.17 7.64
N GLN A 85 2.15 -3.56 8.37
CA GLN A 85 1.99 -3.25 9.79
C GLN A 85 3.14 -3.86 10.62
N SER A 86 3.47 -5.14 10.39
CA SER A 86 4.55 -5.84 11.10
C SER A 86 5.93 -5.20 10.93
N ARG A 87 6.11 -4.41 9.85
CA ARG A 87 7.35 -3.71 9.51
C ARG A 87 7.31 -2.21 9.81
N GLY A 88 6.26 -1.73 10.47
CA GLY A 88 6.08 -0.30 10.77
C GLY A 88 5.92 0.57 9.52
N MET A 89 5.53 -0.03 8.40
CA MET A 89 5.34 0.63 7.10
C MET A 89 3.95 1.25 6.96
N TYR A 90 2.99 0.86 7.80
CA TYR A 90 1.62 1.32 7.71
C TYR A 90 1.12 1.83 9.07
N ASN A 91 0.73 3.11 9.11
CA ASN A 91 0.08 3.68 10.28
C ASN A 91 -1.43 3.56 10.08
N THR A 92 -2.06 2.68 10.86
CA THR A 92 -3.51 2.66 11.02
C THR A 92 -3.93 3.92 11.78
N GLN A 93 -4.86 4.69 11.21
CA GLN A 93 -5.58 5.73 11.95
C GLN A 93 -6.69 5.09 12.78
#